data_AF-X1KMP0-F1
#
_entry.id   AF-X1KMP0-F1
#
_cell.length_a   1.000
_cell.length_b   1.000
_cell.length_c   1.000
_cell.angle_alpha   90.00
_cell.angle_beta   90.00
_cell.angle_gamma   90.00
#
_symmetry.space_group_name_H-M   'P 1'
#
loop_
_entity.id
_entity.type
_entity.pdbx_description
1 polymer ?
#
loop_
_entity_poly.entity_id
_entity_poly.type
_entity_poly.pdbx_seq_one_letter_code
_entity_poly.pdbx_strand_id
1 'polypeptide(L)'
;HLRKKLGTDQFADVGPIKLGTAFVDQNRCLPWAMDKPCIVCEENCPLSPKAIYTEECFNTVRDGILTVKKATDNTVEVEETLLPDKFATGDYYCAAEGDERRKIAENTENTIVISSGEQFEKIPAAGSKIEVQVRLQRPLIDIEKCIGCGVCEHECPVSGRKAIRVSAENETRSADRKLLLKH
;
A
#
# COMPACT_ATOMS: atom_id res chain seq x y z
N HIS A 1 -3.77 -26.77 26.28
CA HIS A 1 -4.48 -25.48 26.18
C HIS A 1 -4.03 -24.61 25.00
N LEU A 2 -2.73 -24.43 24.76
CA LEU A 2 -2.23 -23.58 23.65
C LEU A 2 -2.60 -24.10 22.25
N ARG A 3 -2.41 -25.40 21.98
CA ARG A 3 -2.76 -26.05 20.69
C ARG A 3 -4.22 -25.82 20.27
N LYS A 4 -5.15 -25.86 21.23
CA LYS A 4 -6.59 -25.59 20.99
C LYS A 4 -6.87 -24.12 20.66
N LYS A 5 -6.11 -23.18 21.23
CA LYS A 5 -6.26 -21.75 20.94
C LYS A 5 -5.71 -21.41 19.55
N LEU A 6 -4.60 -22.04 19.17
CA LEU A 6 -3.93 -21.83 17.89
C LEU A 6 -4.54 -22.67 16.76
N GLY A 7 -5.38 -23.66 17.07
CA GLY A 7 -5.93 -24.57 16.06
C GLY A 7 -4.85 -25.43 15.40
N THR A 8 -3.93 -25.99 16.18
CA THR A 8 -2.83 -26.82 15.66
C THR A 8 -2.97 -28.29 16.05
N ASP A 9 -2.22 -29.17 15.38
CA ASP A 9 -2.24 -30.62 15.58
C ASP A 9 -3.65 -31.20 15.42
N GLN A 10 -4.15 -31.90 16.43
CA GLN A 10 -5.51 -32.45 16.50
C GLN A 10 -6.65 -31.41 16.44
N PHE A 11 -6.32 -30.11 16.42
CA PHE A 11 -7.30 -29.02 16.27
C PHE A 11 -7.14 -28.25 14.95
N ALA A 12 -6.33 -28.75 14.01
CA ALA A 12 -6.12 -28.13 12.70
C ALA A 12 -7.43 -27.92 11.93
N ASP A 13 -8.34 -28.90 11.99
CA ASP A 13 -9.63 -28.86 11.29
C ASP A 13 -10.60 -27.79 11.83
N VAL A 14 -10.37 -27.31 13.06
CA VAL A 14 -11.21 -26.30 13.73
C VAL A 14 -10.63 -24.89 13.56
N GLY A 15 -9.33 -24.79 13.27
CA GLY A 15 -8.62 -23.52 13.15
C GLY A 15 -8.44 -22.77 14.49
N PRO A 16 -7.75 -21.62 14.47
CA PRO A 16 -7.53 -20.82 15.68
C PRO A 16 -8.84 -20.25 16.21
N ILE A 17 -8.88 -19.99 17.52
CA ILE A 17 -10.01 -19.27 18.12
C ILE A 17 -10.00 -17.83 17.58
N LYS A 18 -11.04 -17.49 16.83
CA LYS A 18 -11.27 -16.15 16.27
C LYS A 18 -12.12 -15.33 17.23
N LEU A 19 -11.65 -14.13 17.55
CA LEU A 19 -12.40 -13.12 18.28
C LEU A 19 -13.25 -12.25 17.34
N GLY A 20 -12.94 -12.29 16.04
CA GLY A 20 -13.54 -11.46 15.02
C GLY A 20 -12.68 -11.44 13.76
N THR A 21 -13.01 -10.55 12.83
CA THR A 21 -12.27 -10.36 11.57
C THR A 21 -12.00 -8.89 11.33
N ALA A 22 -10.80 -8.56 10.83
CA ALA A 22 -10.45 -7.20 10.46
C ALA A 22 -10.95 -6.86 9.05
N PHE A 23 -11.42 -5.64 8.85
CA PHE A 23 -11.87 -5.12 7.56
C PHE A 23 -11.25 -3.76 7.29
N VAL A 24 -10.76 -3.57 6.06
CA VAL A 24 -10.22 -2.30 5.58
C VAL A 24 -11.34 -1.49 4.93
N ASP A 25 -11.54 -0.27 5.42
CA ASP A 25 -12.34 0.77 4.78
C ASP A 25 -11.49 1.47 3.71
N GLN A 26 -11.68 1.08 2.45
CA GLN A 26 -10.93 1.61 1.31
C GLN A 26 -11.13 3.11 1.10
N ASN A 27 -12.24 3.70 1.59
CA ASN A 27 -12.48 5.14 1.48
C ASN A 27 -11.71 5.96 2.53
N ARG A 28 -11.01 5.29 3.45
CA ARG A 28 -10.27 5.95 4.53
C ARG A 28 -8.84 5.48 4.65
N CYS A 29 -8.52 4.32 4.11
CA CYS A 29 -7.19 3.76 4.14
C CYS A 29 -6.23 4.59 3.29
N LEU A 30 -5.06 4.94 3.85
CA LEU A 30 -4.11 5.87 3.21
C LEU A 30 -3.67 5.42 1.81
N PRO A 31 -3.31 4.14 1.57
CA PRO A 31 -2.93 3.67 0.24
C PRO A 31 -4.11 3.46 -0.72
N TRP A 32 -5.35 3.40 -0.23
CA TRP A 32 -6.54 3.21 -1.06
C TRP A 32 -7.22 4.54 -1.43
N ALA A 33 -7.37 5.46 -0.47
CA ALA A 33 -8.15 6.68 -0.63
C ALA A 33 -7.35 7.95 -0.91
N MET A 34 -6.05 7.96 -0.55
CA MET A 34 -5.26 9.19 -0.51
C MET A 34 -3.92 9.09 -1.23
N ASP A 35 -3.64 7.96 -1.89
CA ASP A 35 -2.35 7.68 -2.52
C ASP A 35 -1.15 7.95 -1.59
N LYS A 36 -1.31 7.59 -0.31
CA LYS A 36 -0.29 7.77 0.72
C LYS A 36 0.29 6.42 1.15
N PRO A 37 1.63 6.23 1.06
CA PRO A 37 2.30 5.01 1.52
C PRO A 37 2.00 4.72 2.99
N CYS A 38 1.59 3.48 3.29
CA CYS A 38 1.33 3.01 4.65
C CYS A 38 1.27 1.48 4.68
N ILE A 39 2.07 0.86 5.56
CA ILE A 39 2.11 -0.59 5.77
C ILE A 39 1.87 -1.01 7.23
N VAL A 40 1.56 -0.05 8.11
CA VAL A 40 1.48 -0.23 9.57
C VAL A 40 0.65 -1.45 10.00
N CYS A 41 -0.50 -1.70 9.36
CA CYS A 41 -1.35 -2.83 9.71
C CYS A 41 -0.74 -4.19 9.35
N GLU A 42 0.03 -4.27 8.27
CA GLU A 42 0.77 -5.48 7.89
C GLU A 42 1.91 -5.71 8.87
N GLU A 43 2.73 -4.69 9.11
CA GLU A 43 3.90 -4.75 9.99
C GLU A 43 3.53 -5.21 11.40
N ASN A 44 2.44 -4.68 11.93
CA ASN A 44 1.96 -4.96 13.28
C ASN A 44 1.07 -6.20 13.39
N CYS A 45 0.79 -6.91 12.29
CA CYS A 45 0.06 -8.18 12.37
C CYS A 45 0.91 -9.21 13.13
N PRO A 46 0.42 -9.74 14.29
CA PRO A 46 1.23 -10.58 15.16
C PRO A 46 1.24 -12.06 14.76
N LEU A 47 0.55 -12.42 13.67
CA LEU A 47 0.42 -13.81 13.23
C LEU A 47 1.60 -14.22 12.35
N SER A 48 1.92 -15.50 12.39
CA SER A 48 2.91 -16.13 11.52
C SER A 48 2.31 -17.41 10.90
N PRO A 49 2.01 -17.42 9.59
CA PRO A 49 2.05 -16.28 8.66
C PRO A 49 1.06 -15.17 9.02
N LYS A 50 1.36 -13.93 8.61
CA LYS A 50 0.50 -12.76 8.85
C LYS A 50 -0.87 -12.95 8.19
N ALA A 51 -1.92 -12.45 8.84
CA ALA A 51 -3.26 -12.37 8.24
C ALA A 51 -3.48 -11.12 7.39
N ILE A 52 -2.57 -10.14 7.48
CA ILE A 52 -2.60 -8.93 6.66
C ILE A 52 -1.40 -9.02 5.73
N TYR A 53 -1.64 -8.81 4.44
CA TYR A 53 -0.61 -8.78 3.40
C TYR A 53 -0.89 -7.58 2.49
N THR A 54 0.07 -7.23 1.64
CA THR A 54 -0.06 -6.07 0.75
C THR A 54 0.06 -6.46 -0.72
N GLU A 55 -0.73 -5.80 -1.56
CA GLU A 55 -0.57 -5.79 -3.00
C GLU A 55 0.12 -4.49 -3.42
N GLU A 56 1.16 -4.60 -4.25
CA GLU A 56 1.86 -3.42 -4.77
C GLU A 56 1.11 -2.81 -5.95
N CYS A 57 0.97 -1.49 -5.96
CA CYS A 57 0.49 -0.75 -7.12
C CYS A 57 1.20 0.59 -7.28
N PHE A 58 1.13 1.15 -8.48
CA PHE A 58 1.67 2.46 -8.81
C PHE A 58 0.54 3.34 -9.30
N ASN A 59 0.35 4.48 -8.64
CA ASN A 59 -0.69 5.43 -9.00
C ASN A 59 -0.04 6.74 -9.43
N THR A 60 -0.47 7.28 -10.56
CA THR A 60 -0.08 8.62 -11.01
C THR A 60 -0.61 9.65 -10.03
N VAL A 61 0.27 10.47 -9.47
CA VAL A 61 -0.11 11.49 -8.49
C VAL A 61 -1.00 12.53 -9.16
N ARG A 62 -1.83 13.21 -8.37
CA ARG A 62 -2.61 14.34 -8.87
C ARG A 62 -1.67 15.38 -9.49
N ASP A 63 -2.00 15.81 -10.71
CA ASP A 63 -1.21 16.73 -11.53
C ASP A 63 0.21 16.19 -11.83
N GLY A 64 0.39 14.87 -11.80
CA GLY A 64 1.66 14.18 -12.00
C GLY A 64 2.01 13.90 -13.47
N ILE A 65 1.16 14.28 -14.42
CA ILE A 65 1.47 14.17 -15.85
C ILE A 65 2.21 15.45 -16.25
N LEU A 66 3.51 15.33 -16.53
CA LEU A 66 4.40 16.46 -16.78
C LEU A 66 4.89 16.47 -18.21
N THR A 67 5.14 17.66 -18.74
CA THR A 67 5.66 17.88 -20.08
C THR A 67 7.16 18.03 -20.02
N VAL A 68 7.88 17.18 -20.74
CA VAL A 68 9.34 17.22 -20.78
C VAL A 68 9.80 18.45 -21.58
N LYS A 69 10.53 19.36 -20.93
CA LYS A 69 11.22 20.45 -21.60
C LYS A 69 12.58 20.01 -22.13
N LYS A 70 13.32 19.26 -21.30
CA LYS A 70 14.63 18.67 -21.64
C LYS A 70 14.91 17.48 -20.73
N ALA A 71 15.56 16.44 -21.23
CA ALA A 71 15.99 15.32 -20.41
C ALA A 71 17.43 14.89 -20.73
N THR A 72 18.07 14.29 -19.74
CA THR A 72 19.29 13.49 -19.86
C THR A 72 18.98 12.04 -19.48
N ASP A 73 20.01 11.21 -19.32
CA ASP A 73 19.90 9.83 -18.84
C ASP A 73 19.32 9.70 -17.41
N ASN A 74 19.47 10.73 -16.57
CA ASN A 74 19.07 10.71 -15.17
C ASN A 74 18.33 11.95 -14.67
N THR A 75 18.10 12.95 -15.52
CA THR A 75 17.49 14.22 -15.12
C THR A 75 16.42 14.61 -16.14
N VAL A 76 15.27 15.06 -15.65
CA VAL A 76 14.17 15.56 -16.49
C VAL A 76 13.76 16.95 -16.03
N GLU A 77 14.00 17.95 -16.88
CA GLU A 77 13.43 19.29 -16.75
C GLU A 77 12.03 19.30 -17.37
N VAL A 78 11.05 19.84 -16.63
CA VAL A 78 9.64 19.88 -17.02
C VAL A 78 9.14 21.32 -17.22
N GLU A 79 8.02 21.47 -17.92
CA GLU A 79 7.39 22.79 -18.14
C GLU A 79 6.58 23.27 -16.94
N GLU A 80 6.06 22.35 -16.14
CA GLU A 80 5.23 22.63 -14.96
C GLU A 80 6.08 23.08 -13.75
N THR A 81 5.46 23.85 -12.84
CA THR A 81 6.08 24.22 -11.56
C THR A 81 5.77 23.20 -10.47
N LEU A 82 6.80 22.52 -9.99
CA LEU A 82 6.74 21.53 -8.93
C LEU A 82 7.02 22.17 -7.56
N LEU A 83 6.58 21.51 -6.49
CA LEU A 83 7.03 21.84 -5.14
C LEU A 83 8.36 21.13 -4.88
N PRO A 84 9.44 21.85 -4.54
CA PRO A 84 10.73 21.23 -4.20
C PRO A 84 10.58 20.17 -3.11
N ASP A 85 11.37 19.09 -3.22
CA ASP A 85 11.45 17.96 -2.29
C ASP A 85 10.15 17.14 -2.09
N LYS A 86 9.05 17.51 -2.74
CA LYS A 86 7.75 16.82 -2.63
C LYS A 86 7.84 15.33 -3.00
N PHE A 87 8.68 14.97 -3.96
CA PHE A 87 8.81 13.62 -4.49
C PHE A 87 10.09 12.91 -4.02
N ALA A 88 10.88 13.54 -3.15
CA ALA A 88 12.14 13.02 -2.62
C ALA A 88 11.96 12.14 -1.36
N THR A 89 10.82 11.46 -1.20
CA THR A 89 10.52 10.63 -0.01
C THR A 89 10.92 9.17 -0.15
N GLY A 90 11.32 8.74 -1.35
CA GLY A 90 11.69 7.37 -1.65
C GLY A 90 10.53 6.47 -2.13
N ASP A 91 9.31 6.98 -2.21
CA ASP A 91 8.13 6.25 -2.70
C ASP A 91 7.70 6.68 -4.12
N TYR A 92 8.33 7.70 -4.69
CA TYR A 92 7.95 8.27 -5.98
C TYR A 92 8.87 7.80 -7.10
N TYR A 93 8.26 7.67 -8.27
CA TYR A 93 8.86 7.15 -9.49
C TYR A 93 8.47 8.06 -10.66
N CYS A 94 9.40 8.26 -11.58
CA CYS A 94 9.14 8.84 -12.89
C CYS A 94 8.90 7.69 -13.87
N ALA A 95 7.72 7.64 -14.47
CA ALA A 95 7.37 6.72 -15.54
C ALA A 95 7.42 7.44 -16.88
N ALA A 96 8.26 6.95 -17.79
CA ALA A 96 8.33 7.41 -19.18
C ALA A 96 7.59 6.45 -20.13
N GLU A 97 7.56 6.78 -21.43
CA GLU A 97 6.99 5.89 -22.45
C GLU A 97 7.50 4.45 -22.32
N GLY A 98 6.61 3.46 -22.43
CA GLY A 98 6.97 2.05 -22.32
C GLY A 98 6.90 1.47 -20.90
N ASP A 99 6.32 2.21 -19.95
CA ASP A 99 6.14 1.80 -18.54
C ASP A 99 7.47 1.60 -17.78
N GLU A 100 8.53 2.24 -18.28
CA GLU A 100 9.85 2.28 -17.66
C GLU A 100 9.79 3.22 -16.45
N ARG A 101 9.65 2.63 -15.26
CA ARG A 101 9.63 3.35 -13.97
C ARG A 101 11.04 3.52 -13.43
N ARG A 102 11.35 4.73 -12.99
CA ARG A 102 12.65 5.10 -12.43
C ARG A 102 12.46 5.85 -11.12
N LYS A 103 13.14 5.43 -10.06
CA LYS A 103 12.97 6.00 -8.72
C LYS A 103 13.44 7.45 -8.69
N ILE A 104 12.60 8.35 -8.21
CA ILE A 104 12.95 9.76 -8.04
C ILE A 104 13.81 9.88 -6.77
N ALA A 105 15.00 10.45 -6.92
CA ALA A 105 15.88 10.78 -5.80
C ALA A 105 15.55 12.16 -5.25
N GLU A 106 15.41 13.14 -6.13
CA GLU A 106 15.24 14.55 -5.78
C GLU A 106 14.33 15.25 -6.79
N ASN A 107 13.70 16.35 -6.38
CA ASN A 107 13.03 17.24 -7.31
C ASN A 107 13.13 18.70 -6.86
N THR A 108 13.34 19.60 -7.82
CA THR A 108 13.32 21.05 -7.62
C THR A 108 11.97 21.62 -8.07
N GLU A 109 11.91 22.93 -8.32
CA GLU A 109 10.73 23.62 -8.88
C GLU A 109 10.40 23.24 -10.32
N ASN A 110 11.33 22.63 -11.07
CA ASN A 110 11.14 22.30 -12.48
C ASN A 110 11.95 21.09 -12.95
N THR A 111 12.64 20.40 -12.04
CA THR A 111 13.54 19.29 -12.38
C THR A 111 13.23 18.09 -11.51
N ILE A 112 13.24 16.91 -12.12
CA ILE A 112 13.20 15.60 -11.46
C ILE A 112 14.55 14.92 -11.69
N VAL A 113 15.16 14.44 -10.60
CA VAL A 113 16.42 13.70 -10.62
C VAL A 113 16.15 12.24 -10.29
N ILE A 114 16.64 11.34 -11.14
CA ILE A 114 16.52 9.90 -10.98
C ILE A 114 17.65 9.37 -10.09
N SER A 115 17.32 8.36 -9.29
CA SER A 115 18.25 7.70 -8.36
C SER A 115 19.46 7.08 -9.07
N SER A 116 20.62 7.17 -8.43
CA SER A 116 21.87 6.59 -8.93
C SER A 116 21.75 5.08 -9.16
N GLY A 117 22.10 4.62 -10.36
CA GLY A 117 22.01 3.21 -10.76
C GLY A 117 20.76 2.86 -11.57
N GLU A 118 19.83 3.82 -11.71
CA GLU A 118 18.68 3.73 -12.60
C GLU A 118 18.83 4.81 -13.68
N GLN A 119 18.96 4.41 -14.96
CA GLN A 119 19.05 5.32 -16.10
C GLN A 119 17.88 5.04 -17.05
N PHE A 120 17.41 6.07 -17.75
CA PHE A 120 16.48 5.86 -18.86
C PHE A 120 17.19 5.10 -19.98
N GLU A 121 16.66 3.94 -20.37
CA GLU A 121 17.12 3.23 -21.58
C GLU A 121 16.86 4.10 -22.82
N LYS A 122 15.72 4.80 -22.82
CA LYS A 122 15.36 5.80 -23.83
C LYS A 122 15.11 7.14 -23.15
N ILE A 123 15.98 8.12 -23.41
CA ILE A 123 15.84 9.48 -22.90
C ILE A 123 14.49 10.06 -23.38
N PRO A 124 13.63 10.57 -22.47
CA PRO A 124 12.39 11.22 -22.83
C PRO A 124 12.62 12.40 -23.79
N ALA A 125 11.86 12.45 -24.88
CA ALA A 125 12.00 13.51 -25.87
C ALA A 125 11.38 14.82 -25.38
N ALA A 126 11.93 15.96 -25.77
CA ALA A 126 11.26 17.24 -25.52
C ALA A 126 9.84 17.24 -26.12
N GLY A 127 8.87 17.74 -25.35
CA GLY A 127 7.45 17.73 -25.66
C GLY A 127 6.72 16.41 -25.34
N SER A 128 7.44 15.32 -24.99
CA SER A 128 6.78 14.09 -24.53
C SER A 128 6.22 14.24 -23.12
N LYS A 129 5.38 13.30 -22.70
CA LYS A 129 4.83 13.23 -21.35
C LYS A 129 5.58 12.22 -20.49
N ILE A 130 5.77 12.55 -19.23
CA ILE A 130 6.16 11.62 -18.17
C ILE A 130 5.10 11.65 -17.06
N GLU A 131 5.06 10.60 -16.26
CA GLU A 131 4.16 10.51 -15.11
C GLU A 131 4.96 10.38 -13.82
N VAL A 132 4.66 11.22 -12.83
CA VAL A 132 5.09 11.01 -11.45
C VAL A 132 4.10 10.05 -10.80
N GLN A 133 4.58 8.87 -10.44
CA GLN A 133 3.81 7.82 -9.81
C GLN A 133 4.29 7.59 -8.38
N VAL A 134 3.36 7.28 -7.47
CA VAL A 134 3.69 6.84 -6.10
C VAL A 134 3.51 5.33 -6.01
N ARG A 135 4.49 4.64 -5.42
CA ARG A 135 4.42 3.22 -5.08
C ARG A 135 3.61 3.05 -3.81
N LEU A 136 2.57 2.22 -3.87
CA LEU A 136 1.65 1.98 -2.78
C LEU A 136 1.62 0.48 -2.48
N GLN A 137 1.41 0.17 -1.20
CA GLN A 137 1.21 -1.19 -0.72
C GLN A 137 -0.18 -1.28 -0.09
N ARG A 138 -1.15 -1.75 -0.87
CA ARG A 138 -2.57 -1.78 -0.47
C ARG A 138 -2.83 -2.99 0.42
N PRO A 139 -3.30 -2.79 1.66
CA PRO A 139 -3.51 -3.90 2.59
C PRO A 139 -4.75 -4.72 2.22
N LEU A 140 -4.60 -6.04 2.33
CA LEU A 140 -5.62 -7.06 2.14
C LEU A 140 -5.63 -7.99 3.36
N ILE A 141 -6.79 -8.58 3.67
CA ILE A 141 -7.00 -9.43 4.84
C ILE A 141 -7.26 -10.86 4.40
N ASP A 142 -6.42 -11.78 4.86
CA ASP A 142 -6.68 -13.21 4.83
C ASP A 142 -7.65 -13.55 5.97
N ILE A 143 -8.93 -13.70 5.62
CA ILE A 143 -10.02 -13.97 6.57
C ILE A 143 -9.89 -15.33 7.25
N GLU A 144 -9.15 -16.26 6.67
CA GLU A 144 -8.94 -17.59 7.23
C GLU A 144 -7.91 -17.54 8.37
N LYS A 145 -6.89 -16.70 8.23
CA LYS A 145 -5.86 -16.50 9.27
C LYS A 145 -6.26 -15.46 10.32
N CYS A 146 -7.06 -14.45 9.96
CA CYS A 146 -7.38 -13.36 10.88
C CYS A 146 -8.09 -13.88 12.14
N ILE A 147 -7.56 -13.51 13.31
CA ILE A 147 -8.14 -13.88 14.61
C ILE A 147 -8.87 -12.71 15.30
N GLY A 148 -8.90 -11.52 14.68
CA GLY A 148 -9.55 -10.34 15.24
C GLY A 148 -8.90 -9.81 16.52
N CYS A 149 -7.56 -9.82 16.61
CA CYS A 149 -6.84 -9.38 17.82
C CYS A 149 -6.91 -7.86 18.10
N GLY A 150 -7.23 -7.05 17.09
CA GLY A 150 -7.40 -5.58 17.24
C GLY A 150 -6.13 -4.74 17.14
N VAL A 151 -4.93 -5.35 17.08
CA VAL A 151 -3.65 -4.60 16.98
C VAL A 151 -3.63 -3.68 15.76
N CYS A 152 -4.06 -4.17 14.60
CA CYS A 152 -4.09 -3.36 13.38
C CYS A 152 -5.04 -2.15 13.45
N GLU A 153 -6.16 -2.27 14.17
CA GLU A 153 -7.09 -1.16 14.42
C GLU A 153 -6.46 -0.12 15.35
N HIS A 154 -5.80 -0.58 16.42
CA HIS A 154 -5.14 0.28 17.40
C HIS A 154 -4.01 1.10 16.74
N GLU A 155 -3.13 0.44 16.01
CA GLU A 155 -1.96 1.03 15.37
C GLU A 155 -2.30 1.87 14.13
N CYS A 156 -3.52 1.73 13.58
CA CYS A 156 -3.90 2.44 12.36
C CYS A 156 -3.70 3.96 12.54
N PRO A 157 -2.86 4.62 11.70
CA PRO A 157 -2.51 6.03 11.88
C PRO A 157 -3.66 6.99 11.52
N VAL A 158 -4.71 6.49 10.86
CA VAL A 158 -5.86 7.31 10.47
C VAL A 158 -6.63 7.77 11.71
N SER A 159 -6.80 9.08 11.85
CA SER A 159 -7.51 9.70 12.99
C SER A 159 -9.03 9.54 12.91
N GLY A 160 -9.70 9.73 14.05
CA GLY A 160 -11.14 9.57 14.18
C GLY A 160 -11.53 8.10 14.09
N ARG A 161 -12.39 7.75 13.11
CA ARG A 161 -12.62 6.34 12.80
C ARG A 161 -11.29 5.73 12.30
N LYS A 162 -11.02 4.45 12.54
CA LYS A 162 -9.83 3.79 11.97
C LYS A 162 -10.13 3.28 10.56
N ALA A 163 -9.12 3.23 9.70
CA ALA A 163 -9.28 2.73 8.33
C ALA A 163 -9.27 1.20 8.25
N ILE A 164 -8.80 0.52 9.28
CA ILE A 164 -8.98 -0.92 9.48
C ILE A 164 -9.63 -1.11 10.84
N ARG A 165 -10.65 -1.97 10.91
CA ARG A 165 -11.41 -2.22 12.14
C ARG A 165 -11.75 -3.69 12.28
N VAL A 166 -11.77 -4.19 13.51
CA VAL A 166 -12.22 -5.54 13.83
C VAL A 166 -13.71 -5.52 14.11
N SER A 167 -14.45 -6.39 13.43
CA SER A 167 -15.84 -6.69 13.74
C SER A 167 -15.93 -8.07 14.41
N ALA A 168 -17.08 -8.38 15.00
CA ALA A 168 -17.38 -9.71 15.53
C ALA A 168 -17.70 -10.75 14.43
N GLU A 169 -17.55 -10.40 13.15
CA GLU A 169 -17.78 -11.34 12.04
C GLU A 169 -16.72 -12.44 12.05
N ASN A 170 -17.15 -13.67 11.80
CA ASN A 170 -16.35 -14.89 11.85
C ASN A 170 -15.79 -15.25 13.25
N GLU A 171 -16.35 -14.73 14.34
CA GLU A 171 -15.91 -15.11 15.69
C GLU A 171 -16.33 -16.54 16.08
N THR A 172 -15.47 -17.27 16.78
CA THR A 172 -15.70 -18.68 17.15
C THR A 172 -16.86 -18.84 18.16
N ARG A 173 -17.14 -17.83 18.98
CA ARG A 173 -18.16 -17.92 20.05
C ARG A 173 -19.61 -17.85 19.57
N SER A 174 -19.86 -17.47 18.32
CA SER A 174 -21.20 -17.25 17.77
C SER A 174 -21.33 -17.82 16.37
N ALA A 175 -22.00 -18.98 16.25
CA ALA A 175 -22.23 -19.63 14.96
C ALA A 175 -23.07 -18.79 13.98
N ASP A 176 -23.87 -17.85 14.48
CA ASP A 176 -24.72 -16.97 13.69
C ASP A 176 -23.97 -15.81 13.04
N ARG A 177 -22.70 -15.57 13.41
CA ARG A 177 -21.86 -14.47 12.87
C ARG A 177 -20.93 -14.94 11.76
N LYS A 178 -21.35 -15.93 10.97
CA LYS A 178 -20.55 -16.41 9.82
C LYS A 178 -20.40 -15.28 8.80
N LEU A 179 -19.16 -15.07 8.35
CA LEU A 179 -18.85 -14.06 7.35
C LEU A 179 -19.36 -14.46 5.96
N LEU A 180 -19.24 -15.74 5.61
CA LEU A 180 -19.66 -16.27 4.31
C LEU A 180 -21.00 -16.99 4.46
N LEU A 181 -21.92 -16.70 3.54
CA LEU A 181 -23.15 -17.47 3.38
C LEU A 181 -22.78 -18.87 2.85
N LYS A 182 -23.39 -19.92 3.40
CA LYS A 182 -23.26 -21.26 2.81
C LYS A 182 -24.01 -21.29 1.48
N HIS A 183 -23.34 -21.70 0.41
CA HIS A 183 -23.99 -22.20 -0.80
C HIS A 183 -24.20 -23.71 -0.68
#